data_AF-A0A3N5UPP1-F1
#
_entry.id   AF-A0A3N5UPP1-F1
#
_cell.length_a   1.000
_cell.length_b   1.000
_cell.length_c   1.000
_cell.angle_alpha   90.00
_cell.angle_beta   90.00
_cell.angle_gamma   90.00
#
_symmetry.space_group_name_H-M   'P 1'
#
loop_
_entity.id
_entity.type
_entity.pdbx_description
1 polymer ?
#
loop_
_entity_poly.entity_id
_entity_poly.type
_entity_poly.pdbx_seq_one_letter_code
_entity_poly.pdbx_strand_id
1 'polypeptide(L)'
;MRVVVSRRIRAFTLIELLVVIAIIALLMAILMPALNRARNQARRVTCANNLKQVGISLHMYANEYDGRLPLNAWGNWWWDIAYSTTDYILATGGDRHT
;
A
#
# COMPACT_ATOMS: atom_id res chain seq x y z
N MET A 1 14.73 57.88 33.71
CA MET A 1 15.66 57.41 32.65
C MET A 1 15.33 55.95 32.33
N ARG A 2 14.74 55.65 31.16
CA ARG A 2 14.43 54.26 30.74
C ARG A 2 15.38 53.87 29.61
N VAL A 3 16.23 52.87 29.84
CA VAL A 3 17.14 52.34 28.82
C VAL A 3 16.35 51.36 27.94
N VAL A 4 16.17 51.70 26.67
CA VAL A 4 15.57 50.80 25.67
C VAL A 4 16.67 49.88 25.15
N VAL A 5 16.62 48.60 25.54
CA VAL A 5 17.53 47.58 25.00
C VAL A 5 17.05 47.18 23.60
N SER A 6 17.72 47.65 22.56
CA SER A 6 17.47 47.22 21.19
C SER A 6 17.89 45.75 21.05
N ARG A 7 16.91 44.84 20.88
CA ARG A 7 17.18 43.46 20.48
C ARG A 7 17.76 43.49 19.07
N ARG A 8 19.04 43.10 18.93
CA ARG A 8 19.62 42.81 17.60
C ARG A 8 18.84 41.67 16.96
N ILE A 9 17.95 42.01 16.03
CA ILE A 9 17.32 41.03 15.14
C ILE A 9 18.41 40.64 14.13
N ARG A 10 18.84 39.37 14.15
CA ARG A 10 19.75 38.84 13.13
C ARG A 10 18.97 38.76 11.82
N ALA A 11 19.28 39.64 10.87
CA ALA A 11 18.77 39.50 9.51
C ALA A 11 19.45 38.30 8.85
N PHE A 12 18.65 37.38 8.31
CA PHE A 12 19.15 36.26 7.51
C PHE A 12 19.84 36.83 6.26
N THR A 13 21.01 36.30 5.93
CA THR A 13 21.64 36.65 4.65
C THR A 13 20.88 35.97 3.51
N LEU A 14 20.77 36.64 2.36
CA LEU A 14 20.17 36.04 1.15
C LEU A 14 20.81 34.70 0.78
N ILE A 15 22.12 34.56 1.06
CA ILE A 15 22.91 33.37 0.78
C ILE A 15 22.46 32.19 1.65
N GLU A 16 22.21 32.40 2.94
CA GLU A 16 21.73 31.36 3.84
C GLU A 16 20.38 30.79 3.39
N LEU A 17 19.44 31.65 2.94
CA LEU A 17 18.16 31.20 2.42
C LEU A 17 18.31 30.45 1.08
N LEU A 18 19.20 30.93 0.20
CA LEU A 18 19.45 30.32 -1.11
C LEU A 18 20.01 28.89 -0.99
N VAL A 19 20.99 28.69 -0.11
CA VAL A 19 21.62 27.37 0.08
C VAL A 19 20.59 26.37 0.64
N VAL A 20 19.72 26.80 1.54
CA VAL A 20 18.69 25.91 2.13
C VAL A 20 17.70 25.45 1.09
N ILE A 21 17.16 26.35 0.25
CA ILE A 21 16.21 25.94 -0.81
C ILE A 21 16.88 25.04 -1.86
N ALA A 22 18.18 25.26 -2.14
CA ALA A 22 18.94 24.41 -3.06
C ALA A 22 19.06 22.97 -2.53
N ILE A 23 19.36 22.80 -1.24
CA ILE A 23 19.45 21.48 -0.61
C ILE A 23 18.07 20.81 -0.57
N ILE A 24 17.01 21.53 -0.20
CA ILE A 24 15.64 20.98 -0.19
C ILE A 24 15.22 20.53 -1.60
N ALA A 25 15.49 21.33 -2.63
CA ALA A 25 15.17 20.97 -4.01
C ALA A 25 15.90 19.69 -4.46
N LEU A 26 17.18 19.56 -4.13
CA LEU A 26 17.97 18.35 -4.42
C LEU A 26 17.39 17.12 -3.72
N LEU A 27 17.04 17.24 -2.43
CA LEU A 27 16.44 16.13 -1.67
C LEU A 27 15.07 15.75 -2.24
N MET A 28 14.21 16.73 -2.54
CA MET A 28 12.87 16.47 -3.10
C MET A 28 12.94 15.84 -4.50
N ALA A 29 13.93 16.20 -5.32
CA ALA A 29 14.13 15.61 -6.64
C ALA A 29 14.36 14.09 -6.57
N ILE A 30 15.00 13.61 -5.50
CA ILE A 30 15.22 12.18 -5.26
C ILE A 30 14.01 11.55 -4.53
N LEU A 31 13.40 12.26 -3.59
CA LEU A 31 12.30 11.74 -2.76
C LEU A 31 11.00 11.54 -3.54
N MET A 32 10.63 12.47 -4.42
CA MET A 32 9.37 12.42 -5.16
C MET A 32 9.20 11.16 -6.03
N PRO A 33 10.18 10.77 -6.89
CA PRO A 33 10.07 9.53 -7.66
C PRO A 33 10.07 8.29 -6.78
N ALA A 34 10.85 8.27 -5.69
CA ALA A 34 10.88 7.16 -4.74
C ALA A 34 9.53 6.96 -4.03
N LEU A 35 8.92 8.05 -3.56
CA LEU A 35 7.63 8.02 -2.86
C LEU A 35 6.49 7.56 -3.76
N ASN A 36 6.48 7.96 -5.02
CA ASN A 36 5.48 7.51 -5.98
C ASN A 36 5.56 5.99 -6.24
N ARG A 37 6.77 5.44 -6.36
CA ARG A 37 6.98 3.98 -6.48
C ARG A 37 6.51 3.25 -5.23
N ALA A 38 6.88 3.74 -4.04
CA ALA A 38 6.47 3.15 -2.77
C ALA A 38 4.95 3.11 -2.61
N ARG A 39 4.24 4.20 -2.95
CA ARG A 39 2.75 4.23 -2.90
C ARG A 39 2.11 3.22 -3.85
N ASN A 40 2.64 3.08 -5.07
CA ASN A 40 2.11 2.11 -6.03
C ASN A 40 2.35 0.67 -5.56
N GLN A 41 3.51 0.40 -4.97
CA GLN A 41 3.79 -0.91 -4.37
C GLN A 41 2.87 -1.19 -3.18
N ALA A 42 2.67 -0.23 -2.28
CA ALA A 42 1.74 -0.36 -1.16
C ALA A 42 0.31 -0.69 -1.63
N ARG A 43 -0.19 0.01 -2.65
CA ARG A 43 -1.50 -0.28 -3.26
C ARG A 43 -1.59 -1.71 -3.81
N ARG A 44 -0.53 -2.20 -4.47
CA ARG A 44 -0.47 -3.58 -4.96
C ARG A 44 -0.51 -4.60 -3.82
N VAL A 45 0.24 -4.34 -2.74
CA VAL A 45 0.24 -5.21 -1.55
C VAL A 45 -1.14 -5.23 -0.89
N THR A 46 -1.80 -4.09 -0.74
CA THR A 46 -3.16 -4.02 -0.21
C THR A 46 -4.15 -4.80 -1.09
N CYS A 47 -4.08 -4.64 -2.41
CA CYS A 47 -4.92 -5.38 -3.35
C CYS A 47 -4.70 -6.90 -3.24
N ALA A 48 -3.43 -7.34 -3.24
CA ALA A 48 -3.09 -8.74 -3.09
C ALA A 48 -3.62 -9.33 -1.76
N ASN A 49 -3.52 -8.57 -0.66
CA ASN A 49 -4.05 -9.00 0.63
C ASN A 49 -5.58 -9.07 0.66
N ASN A 50 -6.28 -8.18 -0.03
CA ASN A 50 -7.74 -8.26 -0.17
C ASN A 50 -8.15 -9.53 -0.93
N LEU A 51 -7.45 -9.85 -2.03
CA LEU A 51 -7.69 -11.09 -2.78
C LEU A 51 -7.45 -12.34 -1.92
N LYS A 52 -6.36 -12.35 -1.15
CA LYS A 52 -6.07 -13.42 -0.20
C LYS A 52 -7.20 -13.62 0.81
N GLN A 53 -7.69 -12.54 1.41
CA GLN A 53 -8.79 -12.60 2.37
C GLN A 53 -10.08 -13.13 1.75
N VAL A 54 -10.40 -12.75 0.50
CA VAL A 54 -11.53 -13.34 -0.22
C VAL A 54 -11.35 -14.84 -0.44
N GLY A 55 -10.16 -15.27 -0.88
CA GLY A 55 -9.85 -16.70 -1.04
C GLY A 55 -10.09 -17.48 0.25
N ILE A 56 -9.51 -17.03 1.37
CA ILE A 56 -9.70 -17.65 2.68
C ILE A 56 -11.19 -17.71 3.05
N SER A 57 -11.94 -16.63 2.83
CA SER A 57 -13.38 -16.61 3.16
C SER A 57 -14.19 -17.62 2.35
N LEU A 58 -13.82 -17.86 1.08
CA LEU A 58 -14.47 -18.85 0.23
C LEU A 58 -14.15 -20.28 0.72
N HIS A 59 -12.90 -20.54 1.10
CA HIS A 59 -12.50 -21.82 1.70
C HIS A 59 -13.28 -22.09 3.00
N MET A 60 -13.36 -21.10 3.89
CA MET A 60 -14.13 -21.21 5.13
C MET A 60 -15.61 -21.52 4.86
N TYR A 61 -16.22 -20.83 3.88
CA TYR A 61 -17.61 -21.07 3.49
C TYR A 61 -17.81 -22.49 2.96
N ALA A 62 -16.93 -22.95 2.05
CA ALA A 62 -17.05 -24.28 1.47
C ALA A 62 -16.88 -25.39 2.50
N ASN A 63 -15.98 -25.21 3.47
CA ASN A 63 -15.82 -26.16 4.57
C ASN A 63 -17.09 -26.30 5.43
N GLU A 64 -17.90 -25.24 5.55
CA GLU A 64 -19.13 -25.23 6.34
C GLU A 64 -20.37 -25.67 5.52
N TYR A 65 -20.30 -25.62 4.18
CA TYR A 65 -21.41 -25.94 3.26
C TYR A 65 -21.11 -27.16 2.35
N ASP A 66 -20.59 -28.25 2.90
CA ASP A 66 -20.35 -29.52 2.16
C ASP A 66 -19.55 -29.35 0.85
N GLY A 67 -18.55 -28.46 0.85
CA GLY A 67 -17.74 -28.15 -0.32
C GLY A 67 -18.43 -27.26 -1.36
N ARG A 68 -19.56 -26.63 -1.02
CA ARG A 68 -20.26 -25.69 -1.90
C ARG A 68 -19.78 -24.27 -1.70
N LEU A 69 -19.61 -23.57 -2.80
CA LEU A 69 -19.31 -22.14 -2.88
C LEU A 69 -20.59 -21.30 -2.97
N PRO A 70 -20.48 -19.98 -2.77
CA PRO A 70 -21.53 -19.06 -3.19
C PRO A 70 -21.86 -19.24 -4.68
N LEU A 71 -23.16 -19.18 -5.02
CA LEU A 71 -23.66 -19.35 -6.38
C LEU A 71 -22.89 -18.45 -7.36
N ASN A 72 -22.23 -19.07 -8.34
CA ASN A 72 -21.61 -18.38 -9.47
C ASN A 72 -22.31 -18.79 -10.78
N ALA A 73 -21.98 -18.14 -11.89
CA ALA A 73 -22.66 -18.35 -13.17
C ALA A 73 -22.46 -19.75 -13.80
N TRP A 74 -21.49 -20.54 -13.32
CA TRP A 74 -21.01 -21.79 -13.94
C TRP A 74 -21.22 -23.02 -13.04
N GLY A 75 -21.51 -22.82 -11.75
CA GLY A 75 -21.67 -23.87 -10.76
C GLY A 75 -21.60 -23.30 -9.34
N ASN A 76 -21.68 -24.18 -8.35
CA ASN A 76 -21.51 -23.80 -6.95
C ASN A 76 -20.69 -24.83 -6.19
N TRP A 77 -19.96 -25.72 -6.87
CA TRP A 77 -19.08 -26.66 -6.21
C TRP A 77 -17.64 -26.18 -6.21
N TRP A 78 -16.89 -26.58 -5.18
CA TRP A 78 -15.48 -26.22 -5.03
C TRP A 78 -14.62 -26.61 -6.25
N TRP A 79 -14.90 -27.75 -6.87
CA TRP A 79 -14.18 -28.24 -8.04
C TRP A 79 -14.60 -27.58 -9.36
N ASP A 80 -15.67 -26.77 -9.36
CA ASP A 80 -16.11 -26.01 -10.54
C ASP A 80 -15.39 -24.64 -10.67
N ILE A 81 -14.53 -24.28 -9.70
CA ILE A 81 -13.71 -23.08 -9.78
C ILE A 81 -12.74 -23.23 -10.97
N ALA A 82 -12.70 -22.23 -11.86
CA ALA A 82 -11.71 -22.17 -12.93
C ALA A 82 -10.28 -22.24 -12.37
N TYR A 83 -9.42 -23.06 -13.00
CA TYR A 83 -8.01 -23.23 -12.60
C TYR A 83 -7.28 -21.90 -12.39
N SER A 84 -7.62 -20.86 -13.16
CA SER A 84 -7.07 -19.52 -13.00
C SER A 84 -7.30 -18.95 -11.60
N THR A 85 -8.51 -19.11 -11.04
CA THR A 85 -8.84 -18.62 -9.69
C THR A 85 -8.10 -19.41 -8.62
N THR A 86 -7.96 -20.73 -8.80
CA THR A 86 -7.15 -21.57 -7.91
C THR A 86 -5.68 -21.16 -7.95
N ASP A 87 -5.12 -20.90 -9.14
CA ASP A 87 -3.76 -20.40 -9.30
C ASP A 87 -3.57 -19.03 -8.65
N TYR A 88 -4.56 -18.13 -8.71
CA TYR A 88 -4.52 -16.85 -8.00
C TYR A 88 -4.56 -17.00 -6.48
N ILE A 89 -5.35 -17.94 -5.96
CA ILE A 89 -5.40 -18.25 -4.51
C ILE A 89 -4.04 -18.80 -4.06
N LEU A 90 -3.45 -19.73 -4.81
CA LEU A 90 -2.13 -20.28 -4.50
C LEU A 90 -1.01 -19.22 -4.62
N ALA A 91 -1.06 -18.38 -5.65
CA ALA A 91 -0.09 -17.31 -5.87
C ALA A 91 -0.17 -16.19 -4.81
N THR A 92 -1.32 -16.03 -4.15
CA THR A 92 -1.49 -15.08 -3.03
C THR A 92 -1.18 -15.71 -1.66
N GLY A 93 -0.68 -16.95 -1.64
CA GLY A 93 -0.24 -17.65 -0.44
C GLY A 93 -1.35 -18.42 0.29
N GLY A 94 -2.40 -18.84 -0.43
CA GLY A 94 -3.28 -19.93 -0.01
C GLY A 94 -2.61 -21.29 -0.21
N ASP A 95 -2.92 -22.26 0.64
CA ASP A 95 -2.44 -23.63 0.50
C ASP A 95 -3.53 -24.52 -0.11
N ARG A 96 -3.16 -25.62 -0.75
CA ARG A 96 -4.12 -26.60 -1.31
C ARG A 96 -4.86 -27.40 -0.22
N HIS A 97 -4.48 -27.21 1.04
CA HIS A 97 -4.92 -27.99 2.19
C HIS A 97 -5.66 -27.18 3.28
N THR A 98 -5.82 -25.87 3.09
CA THR A 98 -6.73 -25.01 3.88
C THR A 98 -8.04 -24.81 3.15
#